data_AF-T1EV14-F1
#
_entry.id   AF-T1EV14-F1
#
_cell.length_a   1.000
_cell.length_b   1.000
_cell.length_c   1.000
_cell.angle_alpha   90.00
_cell.angle_beta   90.00
_cell.angle_gamma   90.00
#
_symmetry.space_group_name_H-M   'P 1'
#
loop_
_entity.id
_entity.type
_entity.pdbx_description
1 polymer ?
#
loop_
_entity_poly.entity_id
_entity_poly.type
_entity_poly.pdbx_seq_one_letter_code
_entity_poly.pdbx_strand_id
1 'polypeptide(L)'
;MGLPFSSKKETAFIETGFNNRKKELEKFKLHERSQCHKEAVFKSHTMKLSEAEEMFVGFYGVESTTSAALYSVIKDVLLRFNLPLSNCRGQCYDGARNMAEAHRMIATLKASLSFCQKDFSVFWQKVISDKPAEVEQGELRQQRKRKIPKRFETNDLPEQQNNLSLKEIYQSQYVEIIDAILKALDTRFESKSFKFILEIEQFLLGDDTNKSKILKFYEEDIDPDRLIVQREMLLQILKEADQSLESINDIINYLNFFRN
;
A
#
# COMPACT_ATOMS: atom_id res chain seq x y z
N MET A 1 -24.32 1.28 30.01
CA MET A 1 -23.84 0.21 30.92
C MET A 1 -22.66 -0.45 30.21
N GLY A 2 -21.42 -0.20 30.64
CA GLY A 2 -20.23 -0.66 29.92
C GLY A 2 -20.02 -2.16 30.07
N LEU A 3 -19.84 -2.87 28.95
CA LEU A 3 -19.43 -4.27 28.98
C LEU A 3 -18.00 -4.36 29.54
N PRO A 4 -17.72 -5.25 30.51
CA PRO A 4 -16.35 -5.45 31.01
C PRO A 4 -15.50 -6.06 29.88
N PHE A 5 -14.52 -5.30 29.39
CA PHE A 5 -13.57 -5.77 28.38
C PHE A 5 -12.56 -6.74 29.00
N SER A 6 -12.16 -7.77 28.24
CA SER A 6 -11.22 -8.76 28.75
C SER A 6 -9.81 -8.16 28.84
N SER A 7 -9.25 -8.08 30.05
CA SER A 7 -7.86 -7.62 30.25
C SER A 7 -6.81 -8.68 29.86
N LYS A 8 -7.24 -9.91 29.55
CA LYS A 8 -6.38 -11.06 29.28
C LYS A 8 -6.63 -11.58 27.86
N LYS A 9 -5.54 -11.83 27.12
CA LYS A 9 -5.58 -12.53 25.83
C LYS A 9 -5.68 -14.03 26.09
N GLU A 10 -6.61 -14.73 25.45
CA GLU A 10 -6.67 -16.20 25.53
C GLU A 10 -5.52 -16.81 24.73
N THR A 11 -4.67 -17.59 25.41
CA THR A 11 -3.51 -18.27 24.80
C THR A 11 -3.90 -19.45 23.91
N ALA A 12 -5.17 -19.87 23.97
CA ALA A 12 -5.70 -21.09 23.35
C ALA A 12 -5.45 -21.20 21.83
N PHE A 13 -5.23 -20.07 21.13
CA PHE A 13 -5.02 -20.04 19.68
C PHE A 13 -3.67 -19.46 19.24
N ILE A 14 -2.85 -18.99 20.18
CA ILE A 14 -1.60 -18.27 19.86
C ILE A 14 -0.37 -19.11 20.22
N GLU A 15 -0.40 -19.84 21.34
CA GLU A 15 0.80 -20.51 21.88
C GLU A 15 0.87 -22.00 21.58
N THR A 16 -0.26 -22.69 21.43
CA THR A 16 -0.30 -24.14 21.20
C THR A 16 -1.35 -24.52 20.16
N GLY A 17 -0.92 -25.09 19.03
CA GLY A 17 -1.81 -25.64 18.01
C GLY A 17 -2.46 -26.97 18.41
N PHE A 18 -3.55 -27.35 17.73
CA PHE A 18 -4.25 -28.60 17.99
C PHE A 18 -3.88 -29.67 16.96
N ASN A 19 -3.46 -30.85 17.44
CA ASN A 19 -3.20 -32.02 16.59
C ASN A 19 -4.37 -33.02 16.55
N ASN A 20 -5.50 -32.71 17.20
CA ASN A 20 -6.67 -33.59 17.32
C ASN A 20 -7.97 -32.77 17.23
N ARG A 21 -8.81 -33.09 16.23
CA ARG A 21 -10.09 -32.42 15.97
C ARG A 21 -11.08 -32.44 17.15
N LYS A 22 -11.07 -33.48 18.00
CA LYS A 22 -11.96 -33.52 19.18
C LYS A 22 -11.54 -32.47 20.22
N LYS A 23 -10.23 -32.34 20.46
CA LYS A 23 -9.67 -31.35 21.39
C LYS A 23 -9.82 -29.92 20.87
N GLU A 24 -9.66 -29.75 19.56
CA GLU A 24 -9.92 -28.49 18.87
C GLU A 24 -11.38 -28.06 19.05
N LEU A 25 -12.34 -28.96 18.80
CA LEU A 25 -13.76 -28.66 18.95
C LEU A 25 -14.15 -28.28 20.39
N GLU A 26 -13.59 -28.95 21.40
CA GLU A 26 -13.79 -28.59 22.80
C GLU A 26 -13.26 -27.20 23.13
N LYS A 27 -12.09 -26.84 22.59
CA LYS A 27 -11.48 -25.52 22.80
C LYS A 27 -12.21 -24.41 22.05
N PHE A 28 -12.76 -24.68 20.87
CA PHE A 28 -13.67 -23.77 20.18
C PHE A 28 -14.95 -23.51 20.98
N LYS A 29 -15.59 -24.56 21.52
CA LYS A 29 -16.78 -24.40 22.37
C LYS A 29 -16.49 -23.61 23.66
N LEU A 30 -15.30 -23.77 24.21
CA LEU A 30 -14.86 -22.99 25.37
C LEU A 30 -14.63 -21.51 25.00
N HIS A 31 -13.97 -21.26 23.87
CA HIS A 31 -13.72 -19.91 23.35
C HIS A 31 -15.01 -19.18 22.97
N GLU A 32 -15.96 -19.84 22.30
CA GLU A 32 -17.25 -19.27 21.92
C GLU A 32 -18.01 -18.67 23.13
N ARG A 33 -17.85 -19.29 24.31
CA ARG A 33 -18.45 -18.84 25.57
C ARG A 33 -17.61 -17.77 26.28
N SER A 34 -16.38 -17.54 25.85
CA SER A 34 -15.43 -16.64 26.49
C SER A 34 -15.77 -15.17 26.27
N GLN A 35 -15.27 -14.32 27.17
CA GLN A 35 -15.46 -12.87 27.04
C GLN A 35 -14.70 -12.31 25.83
N CYS A 36 -13.56 -12.89 25.47
CA CYS A 36 -12.80 -12.48 24.29
C CYS A 36 -13.60 -12.68 22.99
N HIS A 37 -14.30 -13.80 22.85
CA HIS A 37 -15.17 -14.04 21.69
C HIS A 37 -16.34 -13.06 21.66
N LYS A 38 -17.04 -12.89 22.79
CA LYS A 38 -18.16 -11.93 22.90
C LYS A 38 -17.73 -10.50 22.57
N GLU A 39 -16.57 -10.08 23.04
CA GLU A 39 -15.98 -8.78 22.73
C GLU A 39 -15.62 -8.65 21.25
N ALA A 40 -15.01 -9.67 20.64
CA ALA A 40 -14.65 -9.66 19.22
C ALA A 40 -15.88 -9.60 18.31
N VAL A 41 -16.92 -10.39 18.62
CA VAL A 41 -18.20 -10.37 17.90
C VAL A 41 -18.88 -9.02 18.07
N PHE A 42 -18.91 -8.47 19.29
CA PHE A 42 -19.46 -7.14 19.56
C PHE A 42 -18.70 -6.07 18.76
N LYS A 43 -17.37 -6.04 18.82
CA LYS A 43 -16.53 -5.11 18.04
C LYS A 43 -16.75 -5.21 16.55
N SER A 44 -16.81 -6.43 16.01
CA SER A 44 -17.09 -6.68 14.59
C SER A 44 -18.49 -6.20 14.19
N HIS A 45 -19.48 -6.41 15.05
CA HIS A 45 -20.85 -5.94 14.84
C HIS A 45 -20.95 -4.42 14.93
N THR A 46 -20.33 -3.78 15.93
CA THR A 46 -20.30 -2.32 16.07
C THR A 46 -19.50 -1.65 14.96
N MET A 47 -18.39 -2.24 14.50
CA MET A 47 -17.62 -1.73 13.35
C MET A 47 -18.39 -1.87 12.04
N LYS A 48 -19.28 -2.87 11.91
CA LYS A 48 -20.22 -2.97 10.80
C LYS A 48 -21.35 -1.94 10.85
N LEU A 49 -21.64 -1.39 12.02
CA LEU A 49 -22.69 -0.38 12.25
C LEU A 49 -22.15 1.05 12.20
N SER A 50 -20.86 1.27 12.40
CA SER A 50 -20.23 2.58 12.22
C SER A 50 -19.83 2.75 10.76
N GLU A 51 -20.64 3.48 10.00
CA GLU A 51 -20.20 4.01 8.71
C GLU A 51 -19.16 5.12 8.96
N ALA A 52 -18.18 5.24 8.07
CA ALA A 52 -17.22 6.32 8.13
C ALA A 52 -17.93 7.62 7.74
N GLU A 53 -18.02 8.57 8.66
CA GLU A 53 -18.56 9.89 8.39
C GLU A 53 -17.42 10.84 7.99
N GLU A 54 -17.56 11.47 6.84
CA GLU A 54 -16.65 12.54 6.40
C GLU A 54 -17.19 13.88 6.89
N MET A 55 -16.35 14.61 7.65
CA MET A 55 -16.71 15.91 8.21
C MET A 55 -15.76 16.97 7.68
N PHE A 56 -16.33 17.98 7.01
CA PHE A 56 -15.57 19.17 6.64
C PHE A 56 -15.34 20.06 7.87
N VAL A 57 -14.08 20.29 8.21
CA VAL A 57 -13.67 20.97 9.45
C VAL A 57 -13.52 22.49 9.28
N GLY A 58 -13.32 22.96 8.04
CA GLY A 58 -13.19 24.39 7.71
C GLY A 58 -11.91 24.73 6.94
N PHE A 59 -11.85 25.97 6.45
CA PHE A 59 -10.65 26.55 5.83
C PHE A 59 -9.80 27.24 6.89
N TYR A 60 -8.49 26.93 6.90
CA TYR A 60 -7.53 27.51 7.82
C TYR A 60 -6.45 28.24 7.04
N GLY A 61 -6.34 29.55 7.26
CA GLY A 61 -5.25 30.35 6.71
C GLY A 61 -3.93 29.91 7.31
N VAL A 62 -2.91 29.75 6.46
CA VAL A 62 -1.54 29.41 6.85
C VAL A 62 -0.60 30.47 6.29
N GLU A 63 0.33 30.93 7.13
CA GLU A 63 1.34 31.92 6.74
C GLU A 63 2.40 31.34 5.79
N SER A 64 2.54 30.00 5.75
CA SER A 64 3.52 29.28 4.95
C SER A 64 3.09 27.82 4.72
N THR A 65 3.46 27.24 3.58
CA THR A 65 3.27 25.82 3.24
C THR A 65 4.39 24.91 3.76
N THR A 66 5.24 25.42 4.66
CA THR A 66 6.26 24.59 5.32
C THR A 66 5.61 23.53 6.22
N SER A 67 6.26 22.38 6.34
CA SER A 67 5.78 21.27 7.17
C SER A 67 5.54 21.66 8.63
N ALA A 68 6.38 22.54 9.18
CA ALA A 68 6.23 23.07 10.54
C ALA A 68 4.97 23.92 10.71
N ALA A 69 4.70 24.83 9.78
CA ALA A 69 3.51 25.69 9.82
C ALA A 69 2.23 24.86 9.71
N LEU A 70 2.15 23.95 8.73
CA LEU A 70 1.01 23.06 8.55
C LEU A 70 0.77 22.15 9.76
N TYR A 71 1.82 21.56 10.33
CA TYR A 71 1.72 20.73 11.52
C TYR A 71 1.11 21.50 12.70
N SER A 72 1.53 22.75 12.91
CA SER A 72 1.01 23.57 14.02
C SER A 72 -0.49 23.84 13.88
N VAL A 73 -0.96 24.18 12.67
CA VAL A 73 -2.37 24.45 12.39
C VAL A 73 -3.22 23.20 12.52
N ILE A 74 -2.76 22.07 11.99
CA ILE A 74 -3.50 20.80 12.08
C ILE A 74 -3.61 20.33 13.53
N LYS A 75 -2.53 20.45 14.30
CA LYS A 75 -2.52 20.12 15.72
C LYS A 75 -3.51 21.00 16.49
N ASP A 76 -3.53 22.31 16.21
CA ASP A 76 -4.50 23.23 16.81
C ASP A 76 -5.95 22.85 16.47
N VAL A 77 -6.25 22.61 15.20
CA VAL A 77 -7.58 22.17 14.73
C VAL A 77 -8.01 20.91 15.47
N LEU A 78 -7.19 19.86 15.45
CA LEU A 78 -7.52 18.59 16.09
C LEU A 78 -7.77 18.74 17.60
N LEU A 79 -6.99 19.59 18.27
CA LEU A 79 -7.22 19.91 19.68
C LEU A 79 -8.54 20.64 19.90
N ARG A 80 -8.92 21.60 19.04
CA ARG A 80 -10.21 22.32 19.13
C ARG A 80 -11.41 21.41 18.99
N PHE A 81 -11.31 20.35 18.17
CA PHE A 81 -12.37 19.33 18.03
C PHE A 81 -12.28 18.20 19.08
N ASN A 82 -11.39 18.32 20.07
CA ASN A 82 -11.14 17.28 21.07
C ASN A 82 -10.80 15.92 20.44
N LEU A 83 -10.09 15.95 19.30
CA LEU A 83 -9.61 14.79 18.56
C LEU A 83 -8.11 14.63 18.84
N PRO A 84 -7.71 13.84 19.85
CA PRO A 84 -6.31 13.71 20.20
C PRO A 84 -5.54 13.05 19.06
N LEU A 85 -4.34 13.57 18.77
CA LEU A 85 -3.47 13.08 17.69
C LEU A 85 -3.17 11.56 17.79
N SER A 86 -3.18 11.01 19.01
CA SER A 86 -3.00 9.59 19.28
C SER A 86 -4.09 8.70 18.65
N ASN A 87 -5.27 9.27 18.39
CA ASN A 87 -6.40 8.57 17.80
C ASN A 87 -6.42 8.71 16.27
N CYS A 88 -5.57 9.55 15.67
CA CYS A 88 -5.44 9.67 14.23
C CYS A 88 -4.78 8.40 13.66
N ARG A 89 -5.51 7.67 12.80
CA ARG A 89 -5.05 6.40 12.20
C ARG A 89 -4.32 6.59 10.87
N GLY A 90 -4.49 7.73 10.23
CA GLY A 90 -3.86 8.08 8.96
C GLY A 90 -3.96 9.57 8.70
N GLN A 91 -3.00 10.09 7.95
CA GLN A 91 -2.97 11.46 7.48
C GLN A 91 -2.59 11.40 6.00
N CYS A 92 -3.32 12.13 5.15
CA CYS A 92 -3.06 12.24 3.72
C CYS A 92 -2.84 13.71 3.40
N TYR A 93 -1.62 14.04 2.97
CA TYR A 93 -1.27 15.38 2.49
C TYR A 93 -0.93 15.24 1.01
N ASP A 94 -1.58 16.03 0.17
CA ASP A 94 -1.18 16.22 -1.22
C ASP A 94 0.09 17.08 -1.25
N GLY A 95 1.23 16.46 -0.92
CA GLY A 95 2.49 16.98 -1.39
C GLY A 95 2.47 16.87 -2.91
N ALA A 96 2.12 17.95 -3.62
CA ALA A 96 2.18 18.05 -5.07
C ALA A 96 3.63 17.96 -5.55
N ARG A 97 4.24 16.77 -5.41
CA ARG A 97 5.33 16.32 -6.26
C ARG A 97 4.65 15.68 -7.47
N ASN A 98 5.15 16.00 -8.66
CA ASN A 98 4.57 15.64 -9.94
C ASN A 98 4.13 14.17 -9.93
N MET A 99 2.85 13.89 -10.23
CA MET A 99 2.34 12.52 -10.25
C MET A 99 3.12 11.70 -11.28
N ALA A 100 3.53 12.34 -12.39
CA ALA A 100 4.49 11.83 -13.35
C ALA A 100 5.87 11.47 -12.75
N GLU A 101 6.44 12.29 -11.87
CA GLU A 101 7.73 11.98 -11.22
C GLU A 101 7.60 10.80 -10.26
N ALA A 102 6.57 10.81 -9.42
CA ALA A 102 6.28 9.71 -8.51
C ALA A 102 6.10 8.41 -9.28
N HIS A 103 5.34 8.44 -10.39
CA HIS A 103 5.17 7.31 -11.28
C HIS A 103 6.51 6.84 -11.89
N ARG A 104 7.35 7.77 -12.36
CA ARG A 104 8.68 7.45 -12.91
C ARG A 104 9.60 6.79 -11.89
N MET A 105 9.65 7.31 -10.67
CA MET A 105 10.45 6.74 -9.57
C MET A 105 10.00 5.32 -9.24
N ILE A 106 8.69 5.08 -9.17
CA ILE A 106 8.13 3.76 -8.92
C ILE A 106 8.47 2.81 -10.07
N ALA A 107 8.38 3.27 -11.32
CA ALA A 107 8.76 2.49 -12.49
C ALA A 107 10.25 2.09 -12.47
N THR A 108 11.14 3.03 -12.12
CA THR A 108 12.58 2.75 -11.94
C THR A 108 12.80 1.71 -10.83
N LEU A 109 12.14 1.86 -9.69
CA LEU A 109 12.26 0.93 -8.57
C LEU A 109 11.75 -0.47 -8.93
N LYS A 110 10.63 -0.58 -9.64
CA LYS A 110 10.13 -1.86 -10.19
C LYS A 110 11.15 -2.50 -11.12
N ALA A 111 11.74 -1.72 -12.03
CA ALA A 111 12.76 -2.23 -12.95
C ALA A 111 13.99 -2.78 -12.19
N SER A 112 14.45 -2.06 -11.17
CA SER A 112 15.55 -2.53 -10.31
C SER A 112 15.19 -3.81 -9.56
N LEU A 113 13.99 -3.90 -8.97
CA LEU A 113 13.54 -5.11 -8.27
C LEU A 113 13.40 -6.32 -9.20
N SER A 114 12.84 -6.11 -10.40
CA SER A 114 12.74 -7.14 -11.43
C SER A 114 14.12 -7.58 -11.95
N PHE A 115 15.11 -6.69 -11.97
CA PHE A 115 16.50 -7.05 -12.26
C PHE A 115 17.11 -7.88 -11.13
N CYS A 116 16.92 -7.45 -9.88
CA CYS A 116 17.36 -8.19 -8.69
C CYS A 116 16.76 -9.60 -8.62
N GLN A 117 15.55 -9.82 -9.16
CA GLN A 117 14.94 -11.15 -9.27
C GLN A 117 15.76 -12.10 -10.17
N LYS A 118 16.37 -11.59 -11.25
CA LYS A 118 17.15 -12.38 -12.22
C LYS A 118 18.57 -12.68 -11.73
N ASP A 119 19.14 -11.80 -10.91
CA ASP A 119 20.52 -11.89 -10.43
C ASP A 119 20.66 -12.49 -9.02
N PHE A 120 19.77 -13.39 -8.63
CA PHE A 120 19.89 -14.11 -7.34
C PHE A 120 21.26 -14.77 -7.19
N SER A 121 21.84 -15.31 -8.27
CA SER A 121 23.16 -15.93 -8.25
C SER A 121 24.27 -14.97 -7.81
N VAL A 122 24.23 -13.70 -8.25
CA VAL A 122 25.22 -12.68 -7.89
C VAL A 122 25.04 -12.27 -6.42
N PHE A 123 23.78 -12.07 -6.01
CA PHE A 123 23.44 -11.80 -4.62
C PHE A 123 23.92 -12.94 -3.69
N TRP A 124 23.63 -14.19 -4.06
CA TRP A 124 24.02 -15.38 -3.32
C TRP A 124 25.54 -15.50 -3.16
N GLN A 125 26.31 -15.25 -4.22
CA GLN A 125 27.78 -15.26 -4.17
C GLN A 125 28.31 -14.17 -3.22
N LYS A 126 27.74 -12.97 -3.26
CA LYS A 126 28.12 -11.88 -2.35
C LYS A 126 27.84 -12.24 -0.88
N VAL A 127 26.67 -12.80 -0.60
CA VAL A 127 26.29 -13.20 0.77
C VAL A 127 27.19 -14.31 1.32
N ILE A 128 27.55 -15.30 0.50
CA ILE A 128 28.50 -16.35 0.89
C ILE A 128 29.90 -15.76 1.18
N SER A 129 30.35 -14.81 0.35
CA SER A 129 31.65 -14.16 0.53
C SER A 129 31.70 -13.30 1.79
N ASP A 130 30.63 -12.55 2.09
CA ASP A 130 30.61 -11.61 3.20
C ASP A 130 30.35 -12.32 4.55
N LYS A 131 29.50 -13.36 4.57
CA LYS A 131 29.01 -13.98 5.81
C LYS A 131 28.69 -15.48 5.67
N PRO A 132 29.70 -16.35 5.51
CA PRO A 132 29.48 -17.78 5.29
C PRO A 132 28.83 -18.50 6.49
N ALA A 133 29.19 -18.13 7.72
CA ALA A 133 28.72 -18.81 8.94
C ALA A 133 27.22 -18.60 9.21
N GLU A 134 26.65 -17.45 8.83
CA GLU A 134 25.22 -17.14 9.03
C GLU A 134 24.33 -17.91 8.03
N VAL A 135 24.87 -18.26 6.86
CA VAL A 135 24.14 -19.02 5.82
C VAL A 135 24.01 -20.49 6.20
N GLU A 136 25.05 -21.08 6.78
CA GLU A 136 25.06 -22.48 7.24
C GLU A 136 24.25 -22.70 8.52
N GLN A 137 24.20 -21.69 9.41
CA GLN A 137 23.47 -21.74 10.68
C GLN A 137 22.01 -21.27 10.58
N GLY A 138 21.58 -20.78 9.42
CA GLY A 138 20.21 -20.30 9.23
C GLY A 138 19.18 -21.41 9.42
N GLU A 139 18.52 -21.44 10.57
CA GLU A 139 17.34 -22.27 10.83
C GLU A 139 16.15 -21.77 9.99
N LEU A 140 16.15 -22.09 8.69
CA LEU A 140 14.92 -22.02 7.92
C LEU A 140 13.94 -22.99 8.57
N ARG A 141 12.79 -22.48 9.03
CA ARG A 141 11.68 -23.32 9.51
C ARG A 141 11.23 -24.23 8.37
N GLN A 142 11.88 -25.38 8.21
CA GLN A 142 11.49 -26.39 7.26
C GLN A 142 10.03 -26.72 7.55
N GLN A 143 9.16 -26.57 6.55
CA GLN A 143 7.77 -27.00 6.71
C GLN A 143 7.80 -28.46 7.16
N ARG A 144 7.21 -28.75 8.32
CA ARG A 144 7.15 -30.10 8.87
C ARG A 144 6.54 -31.02 7.82
N LYS A 145 7.33 -31.95 7.28
CA LYS A 145 6.83 -32.98 6.37
C LYS A 145 5.68 -33.70 7.09
N ARG A 146 4.47 -33.64 6.52
CA ARG A 146 3.36 -34.45 7.03
C ARG A 146 3.70 -35.90 6.69
N LYS A 147 3.97 -36.72 7.71
CA LYS A 147 4.12 -38.17 7.49
C LYS A 147 2.82 -38.71 6.91
N ILE A 148 2.92 -39.40 5.79
CA ILE A 148 1.79 -40.14 5.24
C ILE A 148 1.38 -41.17 6.30
N PRO A 149 0.08 -41.31 6.62
CA PRO A 149 -0.36 -42.33 7.57
C PRO A 149 0.08 -43.72 7.08
N LYS A 150 0.69 -44.52 7.97
CA LYS A 150 1.25 -45.86 7.68
C LYS A 150 0.32 -46.80 6.88
N ARG A 151 -0.99 -46.59 6.94
CA ARG A 151 -1.99 -47.38 6.19
C ARG A 151 -1.87 -47.26 4.66
N PHE A 152 -1.19 -46.23 4.15
CA PHE A 152 -1.02 -45.96 2.72
C PHE A 152 0.43 -46.20 2.24
N GLU A 153 1.29 -46.83 3.04
CA GLU A 153 2.62 -47.27 2.60
C GLU A 153 2.47 -48.50 1.69
N THR A 154 2.09 -48.29 0.44
CA THR A 154 2.30 -49.29 -0.62
C THR A 154 3.78 -49.25 -0.98
N ASN A 155 4.46 -50.41 -0.96
CA ASN A 155 5.92 -50.56 -1.13
C ASN A 155 6.49 -50.09 -2.50
N ASP A 156 5.71 -49.43 -3.35
CA ASP A 156 6.07 -49.15 -4.75
C ASP A 156 5.93 -47.67 -5.15
N LEU A 157 5.97 -46.73 -4.19
CA LEU A 157 6.17 -45.33 -4.55
C LEU A 157 7.66 -45.00 -4.42
N PRO A 158 8.35 -44.63 -5.53
CA PRO A 158 9.73 -44.18 -5.43
C PRO A 158 9.76 -43.02 -4.45
N GLU A 159 10.66 -43.10 -3.46
CA GLU A 159 10.95 -41.99 -2.58
C GLU A 159 11.33 -40.78 -3.43
N GLN A 160 10.36 -39.94 -3.78
CA GLN A 160 10.62 -38.62 -4.32
C GLN A 160 11.12 -37.75 -3.17
N GLN A 161 12.36 -38.03 -2.74
CA GLN A 161 13.18 -37.09 -2.02
C GLN A 161 13.50 -35.96 -2.99
N ASN A 162 12.58 -35.00 -3.13
CA ASN A 162 12.92 -33.67 -3.63
C ASN A 162 13.85 -33.04 -2.58
N ASN A 163 15.13 -33.41 -2.62
CA ASN A 163 16.21 -32.77 -1.87
C ASN A 163 16.47 -31.41 -2.51
N LEU A 164 15.55 -30.47 -2.31
CA LEU A 164 15.78 -29.07 -2.67
C LEU A 164 17.00 -28.59 -1.89
N SER A 165 18.00 -28.11 -2.61
CA SER A 165 19.24 -27.57 -2.03
C SER A 165 18.92 -26.35 -1.17
N LEU A 166 19.71 -26.09 -0.12
CA LEU A 166 19.56 -24.89 0.73
C LEU A 166 19.49 -23.61 -0.11
N LYS A 167 20.29 -23.54 -1.19
CA LYS A 167 20.28 -22.45 -2.17
C LYS A 167 18.90 -22.27 -2.81
N GLU A 168 18.23 -23.37 -3.19
CA GLU A 168 16.93 -23.34 -3.86
C GLU A 168 15.80 -22.91 -2.91
N ILE A 169 15.91 -23.26 -1.63
CA ILE A 169 14.96 -22.79 -0.60
C ILE A 169 15.08 -21.29 -0.40
N TYR A 170 16.30 -20.76 -0.23
CA TYR A 170 16.53 -19.32 -0.12
C TYR A 170 16.14 -18.58 -1.40
N GLN A 171 16.38 -19.18 -2.56
CA GLN A 171 15.95 -18.63 -3.85
C GLN A 171 14.43 -18.50 -3.91
N SER A 172 13.69 -19.53 -3.50
CA SER A 172 12.23 -19.50 -3.47
C SER A 172 11.70 -18.39 -2.57
N GLN A 173 12.25 -18.23 -1.36
CA GLN A 173 11.84 -17.18 -0.42
C GLN A 173 12.19 -15.78 -0.94
N TYR A 174 13.37 -15.63 -1.54
CA TYR A 174 13.80 -14.37 -2.12
C TYR A 174 12.84 -13.92 -3.22
N VAL A 175 12.48 -14.81 -4.14
CA VAL A 175 11.51 -14.52 -5.21
C VAL A 175 10.15 -14.17 -4.63
N GLU A 176 9.67 -14.93 -3.64
CA GLU A 176 8.39 -14.65 -2.97
C GLU A 176 8.35 -13.26 -2.33
N ILE A 177 9.44 -12.84 -1.67
CA ILE A 177 9.55 -11.50 -1.07
C ILE A 177 9.53 -10.41 -2.15
N ILE A 178 10.31 -10.58 -3.23
CA ILE A 178 10.34 -9.61 -4.33
C ILE A 178 8.96 -9.50 -4.99
N ASP A 179 8.28 -10.61 -5.25
CA ASP A 179 6.94 -10.63 -5.83
C ASP A 179 5.90 -9.97 -4.89
N ALA A 180 6.00 -10.23 -3.58
CA ALA A 180 5.14 -9.58 -2.59
C ALA A 180 5.34 -8.06 -2.56
N ILE A 181 6.58 -7.59 -2.67
CA ILE A 181 6.91 -6.16 -2.74
C ILE A 181 6.36 -5.55 -4.02
N LEU A 182 6.58 -6.18 -5.17
CA LEU A 182 6.06 -5.71 -6.46
C LEU A 182 4.52 -5.61 -6.44
N LYS A 183 3.85 -6.63 -5.92
CA LYS A 183 2.39 -6.64 -5.78
C LYS A 183 1.88 -5.56 -4.82
N ALA A 184 2.60 -5.29 -3.74
CA ALA A 184 2.25 -4.21 -2.81
C ALA A 184 2.39 -2.83 -3.47
N LEU A 185 3.42 -2.63 -4.29
CA LEU A 185 3.61 -1.40 -5.06
C LEU A 185 2.49 -1.20 -6.09
N ASP A 186 2.11 -2.25 -6.81
CA ASP A 186 0.97 -2.20 -7.75
C ASP A 186 -0.32 -1.83 -7.03
N THR A 187 -0.62 -2.52 -5.93
CA THR A 187 -1.85 -2.30 -5.16
C THR A 187 -1.93 -0.87 -4.61
N ARG A 188 -0.79 -0.30 -4.19
CA ARG A 188 -0.74 1.01 -3.54
C ARG A 188 -0.70 2.18 -4.53
N PHE A 189 0.03 2.04 -5.64
CA PHE A 189 0.33 3.17 -6.53
C PHE A 189 -0.28 3.07 -7.92
N GLU A 190 -0.74 1.90 -8.38
CA GLU A 190 -1.39 1.74 -9.67
C GLU A 190 -2.92 1.68 -9.58
N SER A 191 -3.51 2.57 -8.78
CA SER A 191 -4.97 2.70 -8.74
C SER A 191 -5.51 3.25 -10.08
N LYS A 192 -6.75 2.90 -10.42
CA LYS A 192 -7.43 3.43 -11.61
C LYS A 192 -7.49 4.96 -11.59
N SER A 193 -7.75 5.54 -10.42
CA SER A 193 -7.79 6.98 -10.21
C SER A 193 -6.44 7.64 -10.45
N PHE A 194 -5.35 7.02 -9.98
CA PHE A 194 -4.00 7.54 -10.21
C PHE A 194 -3.63 7.54 -11.70
N LYS A 195 -3.97 6.46 -12.42
CA LYS A 195 -3.78 6.40 -13.88
C LYS A 195 -4.57 7.50 -14.60
N PHE A 196 -5.81 7.73 -14.18
CA PHE A 196 -6.64 8.81 -14.75
C PHE A 196 -6.07 10.20 -14.47
N ILE A 197 -5.54 10.45 -13.26
CA ILE A 197 -4.86 11.73 -12.94
C ILE A 197 -3.62 11.92 -13.82
N LEU A 198 -2.84 10.88 -14.06
CA LEU A 198 -1.69 10.94 -14.97
C LEU A 198 -2.11 11.27 -16.41
N GLU A 199 -3.22 10.70 -16.88
CA GLU A 199 -3.79 11.03 -18.20
C GLU A 199 -4.22 12.51 -18.27
N ILE A 200 -4.79 13.06 -17.18
CA ILE A 200 -5.14 14.48 -17.10
C ILE A 200 -3.88 15.37 -17.09
N GLU A 201 -2.85 15.00 -16.33
CA GLU A 201 -1.57 15.72 -16.30
C GLU A 201 -0.95 15.77 -17.71
N GLN A 202 -0.89 14.63 -18.41
CA GLN A 202 -0.43 14.55 -19.79
C GLN A 202 -1.28 15.42 -20.72
N PHE A 203 -2.59 15.40 -20.56
CA PHE A 203 -3.50 16.24 -21.32
C PHE A 203 -3.18 17.72 -21.12
N LEU A 204 -3.05 18.19 -19.88
CA LEU A 204 -2.73 19.59 -19.60
C LEU A 204 -1.37 20.03 -20.15
N LEU A 205 -0.39 19.12 -20.22
CA LEU A 205 0.94 19.39 -20.77
C LEU A 205 0.99 19.41 -22.32
N GLY A 206 -0.10 19.05 -23.01
CA GLY A 206 -0.18 19.11 -24.47
C GLY A 206 -0.32 17.77 -25.18
N ASP A 207 -0.40 16.65 -24.45
CA ASP A 207 -0.63 15.33 -25.06
C ASP A 207 -2.14 15.04 -25.25
N ASP A 208 -2.56 14.82 -26.49
CA ASP A 208 -3.96 14.55 -26.84
C ASP A 208 -4.36 13.08 -26.79
N THR A 209 -3.45 12.16 -26.42
CA THR A 209 -3.67 10.70 -26.47
C THR A 209 -4.96 10.26 -25.77
N ASN A 210 -5.30 10.84 -24.62
CA ASN A 210 -6.47 10.46 -23.82
C ASN A 210 -7.58 11.52 -23.75
N LYS A 211 -7.53 12.53 -24.64
CA LYS A 211 -8.46 13.68 -24.67
C LYS A 211 -9.93 13.27 -24.62
N SER A 212 -10.37 12.39 -25.53
CA SER A 212 -11.78 11.99 -25.62
C SER A 212 -12.31 11.33 -24.35
N LYS A 213 -11.45 10.59 -23.62
CA LYS A 213 -11.81 9.95 -22.35
C LYS A 213 -12.02 10.98 -21.24
N ILE A 214 -11.15 11.99 -21.18
CA ILE A 214 -11.22 13.07 -20.18
C ILE A 214 -12.43 13.96 -20.43
N LEU A 215 -12.65 14.38 -21.69
CA LEU A 215 -13.78 15.23 -22.06
C LEU A 215 -15.12 14.55 -21.77
N LYS A 216 -15.24 13.26 -22.05
CA LYS A 216 -16.43 12.48 -21.72
C LYS A 216 -16.64 12.33 -20.21
N PHE A 217 -15.56 12.21 -19.43
CA PHE A 217 -15.66 12.06 -17.98
C PHE A 217 -16.21 13.33 -17.30
N TYR A 218 -15.85 14.51 -17.81
CA TYR A 218 -16.28 15.82 -17.27
C TYR A 218 -17.34 16.52 -18.14
N GLU A 219 -18.04 15.81 -19.02
CA GLU A 219 -18.95 16.42 -20.00
C GLU A 219 -20.13 17.19 -19.38
N GLU A 220 -20.53 16.81 -18.16
CA GLU A 220 -21.60 17.48 -17.39
C GLU A 220 -21.09 18.72 -16.64
N ASP A 221 -19.81 18.74 -16.27
CA ASP A 221 -19.22 19.78 -15.41
C ASP A 221 -18.49 20.88 -16.20
N ILE A 222 -17.92 20.53 -17.36
CA ILE A 222 -17.01 21.39 -18.12
C ILE A 222 -17.37 21.35 -19.60
N ASP A 223 -17.52 22.54 -20.19
CA ASP A 223 -17.66 22.70 -21.64
C ASP A 223 -16.38 22.20 -22.36
N PRO A 224 -16.48 21.12 -23.17
CA PRO A 224 -15.31 20.52 -23.82
C PRO A 224 -14.59 21.47 -24.78
N ASP A 225 -15.34 22.26 -25.54
CA ASP A 225 -14.78 23.15 -26.55
C ASP A 225 -14.04 24.30 -25.86
N ARG A 226 -14.63 24.84 -24.81
CA ARG A 226 -14.00 25.88 -23.99
C ARG A 226 -12.72 25.38 -23.33
N LEU A 227 -12.70 24.16 -22.80
CA LEU A 227 -11.52 23.57 -22.16
C LEU A 227 -10.35 23.44 -23.15
N ILE A 228 -10.64 22.98 -24.38
CA ILE A 228 -9.63 22.85 -25.43
C ILE A 228 -9.05 24.22 -25.77
N VAL A 229 -9.90 25.21 -26.05
CA VAL A 229 -9.45 26.56 -26.40
C VAL A 229 -8.58 27.15 -25.29
N GLN A 230 -9.02 27.06 -24.02
CA GLN A 230 -8.28 27.59 -22.88
C GLN A 230 -6.93 26.90 -22.69
N ARG A 231 -6.87 25.58 -22.86
CA ARG A 231 -5.62 24.83 -22.81
C ARG A 231 -4.65 25.27 -23.91
N GLU A 232 -5.10 25.33 -25.16
CA GLU A 232 -4.23 25.72 -26.28
C GLU A 232 -3.69 27.15 -26.09
N MET A 233 -4.54 28.07 -25.64
CA MET A 233 -4.12 29.43 -25.29
C MET A 233 -3.05 29.42 -24.18
N LEU A 234 -3.26 28.64 -23.12
CA LEU A 234 -2.30 28.52 -22.02
C LEU A 234 -0.95 27.98 -22.51
N LEU A 235 -0.95 26.92 -23.32
CA LEU A 235 0.27 26.33 -23.88
C LEU A 235 1.01 27.33 -24.80
N GLN A 236 0.27 28.11 -25.59
CA GLN A 236 0.85 29.14 -26.45
C GLN A 236 1.52 30.25 -25.64
N ILE A 237 0.84 30.74 -24.60
CA ILE A 237 1.38 31.80 -23.74
C ILE A 237 2.64 31.31 -23.00
N LEU A 238 2.65 30.06 -22.54
CA LEU A 238 3.80 29.48 -21.85
C LEU A 238 5.01 29.28 -22.76
N LYS A 239 4.78 28.92 -24.04
CA LYS A 239 5.83 28.90 -25.07
C LYS A 239 6.42 30.29 -25.31
N GLU A 240 5.59 31.33 -25.32
CA GLU A 240 6.03 32.72 -25.49
C GLU A 240 6.82 33.25 -24.29
N ALA A 241 6.53 32.72 -23.09
CA ALA A 241 7.23 33.04 -21.85
C ALA A 241 8.59 32.33 -21.67
N ASP A 242 9.02 31.51 -22.64
CA ASP A 242 10.23 30.66 -22.58
C ASP A 242 10.29 29.77 -21.32
N GLN A 243 9.12 29.33 -20.82
CA GLN A 243 9.03 28.43 -19.69
C GLN A 243 8.88 26.99 -20.16
N SER A 244 9.80 26.11 -19.74
CA SER A 244 9.68 24.68 -19.95
C SER A 244 8.55 24.12 -19.09
N LEU A 245 7.51 23.59 -19.74
CA LEU A 245 6.43 22.85 -19.09
C LEU A 245 6.87 21.41 -18.86
N GLU A 246 7.37 21.12 -17.66
CA GLU A 246 7.69 19.75 -17.25
C GLU A 246 6.65 19.18 -16.29
N SER A 247 5.86 20.06 -15.64
CA SER A 247 4.96 19.70 -14.56
C SER A 247 3.65 20.49 -14.55
N ILE A 248 2.60 19.86 -14.01
CA ILE A 248 1.35 20.56 -13.63
C ILE A 248 1.59 21.67 -12.59
N ASN A 249 2.64 21.55 -11.77
CA ASN A 249 3.02 22.56 -10.79
C ASN A 249 3.51 23.84 -11.49
N ASP A 250 4.14 23.73 -12.65
CA ASP A 250 4.56 24.89 -13.44
C ASP A 250 3.33 25.68 -13.92
N ILE A 251 2.30 24.96 -14.37
CA ILE A 251 1.00 25.54 -14.72
C ILE A 251 0.36 26.23 -13.50
N ILE A 252 0.34 25.58 -12.34
CA ILE A 252 -0.24 26.13 -11.11
C ILE A 252 0.51 27.39 -10.67
N ASN A 253 1.84 27.36 -10.69
CA ASN A 253 2.68 28.52 -10.35
C ASN A 253 2.42 29.69 -11.29
N TYR A 254 2.31 29.41 -12.59
CA TYR A 254 1.96 30.41 -13.59
C TYR A 254 0.57 31.01 -13.32
N LEU A 255 -0.45 30.20 -13.07
CA LEU A 255 -1.80 30.69 -12.79
C LEU A 255 -1.88 31.48 -11.48
N ASN A 256 -1.13 31.07 -10.46
CA ASN A 256 -1.06 31.80 -9.18
C ASN A 256 -0.34 33.15 -9.32
N PHE A 257 0.59 33.31 -10.27
CA PHE A 257 1.24 34.59 -10.53
C PHE A 257 0.24 35.67 -10.94
N PHE A 258 -0.81 35.33 -11.72
CA PHE A 258 -1.85 36.29 -12.14
C PHE A 258 -2.95 36.51 -11.10
N ARG A 259 -2.91 35.79 -9.98
CA ARG A 259 -3.92 35.89 -8.92
C ARG A 259 -3.57 36.96 -7.87
N ASN A 260 -2.34 37.47 -7.89
CA ASN A 260 -1.87 38.62 -7.09
C ASN A 260 -1.83 39.89 -7.95
#